data_AF-A0A8H5ED31-F1
#
_entry.id   AF-A0A8H5ED31-F1
#
_cell.length_a   1.000
_cell.length_b   1.000
_cell.length_c   1.000
_cell.angle_alpha   90.00
_cell.angle_beta   90.00
_cell.angle_gamma   90.00
#
_symmetry.space_group_name_H-M   'P 1'
#
loop_
_entity.id
_entity.type
_entity.pdbx_description
1 polymer ?
#
loop_
_entity_poly.entity_id
_entity_poly.type
_entity_poly.pdbx_seq_one_letter_code
_entity_poly.pdbx_strand_id
1 'polypeptide(L)'
;MAEEKKIPVTNEGMGKPLSVKNEVLTAGAAVTQEFRPVKHICAHLNAFHAYADDPSRFVETNHYCAHLNEDVRQCLLYDSDEPNARLIGIEYMVTPKLYETLDKEERKLWHSHVYEVKSGMLIMPNRAVPESAWQVAENYEMDQVVQLYGKVYHLWQTDRGDTLPLGEPKLMTSFTADGQFDFEKNVGGRDRKFGTDWRVKKEARKNIPSPVVHEGECGSGVEEQMKRA
;
A
#
# COMPACT_ATOMS: atom_id res chain seq x y z
N MET A 1 -32.41 -8.63 -33.54
CA MET A 1 -31.09 -8.18 -33.07
C MET A 1 -30.91 -8.77 -31.69
N ALA A 2 -29.89 -9.61 -31.48
CA ALA A 2 -29.62 -10.16 -30.17
C ALA A 2 -29.11 -9.02 -29.28
N GLU A 3 -29.79 -8.79 -28.16
CA GLU A 3 -29.36 -7.87 -27.12
C GLU A 3 -27.97 -8.34 -26.65
N GLU A 4 -26.93 -7.55 -26.90
CA GLU A 4 -25.60 -7.81 -26.33
C GLU A 4 -25.75 -7.83 -24.81
N LYS A 5 -25.75 -9.02 -24.22
CA LYS A 5 -25.79 -9.17 -22.76
C LYS A 5 -24.51 -8.55 -22.18
N LYS A 6 -24.64 -7.33 -21.67
CA LYS A 6 -23.58 -6.62 -20.94
C LYS A 6 -23.03 -7.53 -19.83
N ILE A 7 -21.73 -7.71 -19.82
CA ILE A 7 -21.05 -8.48 -18.77
C ILE A 7 -21.21 -7.70 -17.45
N PRO A 8 -21.68 -8.35 -16.35
CA PRO A 8 -21.84 -7.67 -15.07
C PRO A 8 -20.49 -7.27 -14.47
N VAL A 9 -20.53 -6.35 -13.50
CA VAL A 9 -19.40 -6.01 -12.64
C VAL A 9 -19.73 -6.54 -11.25
N THR A 10 -18.84 -7.37 -10.70
CA THR A 10 -18.97 -7.95 -9.36
C THR A 10 -17.68 -7.69 -8.60
N ASN A 11 -17.76 -7.20 -7.37
CA ASN A 11 -16.60 -6.81 -6.55
C ASN A 11 -15.69 -5.81 -7.29
N GLU A 12 -16.32 -4.86 -8.00
CA GLU A 12 -15.64 -3.83 -8.81
C GLU A 12 -14.78 -4.37 -9.98
N GLY A 13 -14.82 -5.68 -10.23
CA GLY A 13 -14.21 -6.34 -11.38
C GLY A 13 -15.25 -6.80 -12.40
N MET A 14 -14.90 -6.80 -13.68
CA MET A 14 -15.77 -7.30 -14.74
C MET A 14 -15.89 -8.82 -14.64
N GLY A 15 -17.10 -9.32 -14.46
CA GLY A 15 -17.38 -10.74 -14.28
C GLY A 15 -18.64 -11.02 -13.47
N LYS A 16 -19.13 -12.25 -13.57
CA LYS A 16 -20.22 -12.76 -12.72
C LYS A 16 -19.68 -13.05 -11.31
N PRO A 17 -20.54 -13.06 -10.28
CA PRO A 17 -20.17 -13.61 -8.97
C PRO A 17 -19.67 -15.06 -9.11
N LEU A 18 -18.90 -15.50 -8.11
CA LEU A 18 -18.56 -16.90 -7.99
C LEU A 18 -19.85 -17.73 -7.94
N SER A 19 -19.88 -18.82 -8.70
CA SER A 19 -20.99 -19.77 -8.60
C SER A 19 -20.87 -20.56 -7.29
N VAL A 20 -22.00 -20.97 -6.71
CA VAL A 20 -22.05 -21.87 -5.54
C VAL A 20 -21.16 -23.11 -5.74
N LYS A 21 -21.12 -23.64 -6.98
CA LYS A 21 -20.22 -24.74 -7.34
C LYS A 21 -18.75 -24.39 -7.11
N ASN A 22 -18.31 -23.22 -7.59
CA ASN A 22 -16.93 -22.79 -7.40
C ASN A 22 -16.62 -22.51 -5.93
N GLU A 23 -17.53 -21.89 -5.19
CA GLU A 23 -17.35 -21.64 -3.75
C GLU A 23 -17.14 -22.94 -2.96
N VAL A 24 -17.95 -23.97 -3.23
CA VAL A 24 -17.81 -25.28 -2.59
C VAL A 24 -16.48 -25.96 -2.98
N LEU A 25 -16.11 -25.90 -4.26
CA LEU A 25 -14.85 -26.48 -4.75
C LEU A 25 -13.62 -25.78 -4.16
N THR A 26 -13.61 -24.45 -4.10
CA THR A 26 -12.50 -23.68 -3.55
C THR A 26 -12.40 -23.84 -2.04
N ALA A 27 -13.53 -23.95 -1.32
CA ALA A 27 -13.53 -24.27 0.11
C ALA A 27 -12.90 -25.65 0.38
N GLY A 28 -13.28 -26.68 -0.39
CA GLY A 28 -12.66 -28.01 -0.29
C GLY A 28 -11.17 -28.01 -0.64
N ALA A 29 -10.78 -27.27 -1.68
CA ALA A 29 -9.37 -27.10 -2.04
C ALA A 29 -8.59 -26.40 -0.92
N ALA A 30 -9.16 -25.36 -0.30
CA ALA A 30 -8.47 -24.60 0.74
C ALA A 30 -8.17 -25.42 2.01
N VAL A 31 -8.94 -26.47 2.28
CA VAL A 31 -8.69 -27.42 3.37
C VAL A 31 -7.52 -28.36 3.06
N THR A 32 -7.30 -28.69 1.79
CA THR A 32 -6.35 -29.74 1.37
C THR A 32 -5.04 -29.19 0.81
N GLN A 33 -5.04 -27.96 0.30
CA GLN A 33 -3.87 -27.31 -0.28
C GLN A 33 -3.01 -26.61 0.78
N GLU A 34 -1.69 -26.70 0.61
CA GLU A 34 -0.73 -25.99 1.45
C GLU A 34 -0.36 -24.62 0.88
N PHE A 35 -1.00 -23.55 1.36
CA PHE A 35 -0.65 -22.18 0.99
C PHE A 35 0.56 -21.63 1.75
N ARG A 36 1.67 -22.38 1.79
CA ARG A 36 2.82 -22.06 2.66
C ARG A 36 3.32 -20.61 2.47
N PRO A 37 3.58 -20.10 1.25
CA PRO A 37 4.08 -18.73 1.08
C PRO A 37 3.10 -17.66 1.57
N VAL A 38 1.80 -17.83 1.31
CA VAL A 38 0.77 -16.86 1.71
C VAL A 38 0.58 -16.86 3.24
N LYS A 39 0.79 -18.00 3.90
CA LYS A 39 0.78 -18.11 5.37
C LYS A 39 1.94 -17.37 6.06
N HIS A 40 2.95 -16.89 5.33
CA HIS A 40 4.03 -16.06 5.87
C HIS A 40 3.70 -14.56 5.92
N ILE A 41 2.52 -14.14 5.41
CA ILE A 41 2.05 -12.76 5.59
C ILE A 41 1.85 -12.50 7.09
N CYS A 42 2.55 -11.51 7.62
CA CYS A 42 2.65 -11.23 9.06
C CYS A 42 2.22 -9.80 9.43
N ALA A 43 2.02 -8.92 8.46
CA ALA A 43 1.61 -7.54 8.70
C ALA A 43 0.55 -7.09 7.69
N HIS A 44 -0.43 -6.33 8.18
CA HIS A 44 -1.38 -5.56 7.38
C HIS A 44 -1.08 -4.08 7.61
N LEU A 45 -0.67 -3.37 6.56
CA LEU A 45 -0.48 -1.92 6.57
C LEU A 45 -1.52 -1.26 5.66
N ASN A 46 -1.85 0.00 5.94
CA ASN A 46 -2.68 0.82 5.06
C ASN A 46 -2.02 2.19 4.86
N ALA A 47 -1.88 2.57 3.59
CA ALA A 47 -1.20 3.79 3.14
C ALA A 47 -1.87 4.35 1.87
N PHE A 48 -1.31 5.42 1.32
CA PHE A 48 -1.78 6.03 0.07
C PHE A 48 -0.62 6.17 -0.91
N HIS A 49 -0.77 5.54 -2.07
CA HIS A 49 0.19 5.61 -3.14
C HIS A 49 -0.19 6.69 -4.14
N ALA A 50 0.75 7.54 -4.53
CA ALA A 50 0.61 8.45 -5.65
C ALA A 50 1.25 7.87 -6.92
N TYR A 51 0.74 8.22 -8.10
CA TYR A 51 1.39 7.83 -9.35
C TYR A 51 2.68 8.63 -9.54
N ALA A 52 3.78 7.95 -9.85
CA ALA A 52 5.07 8.60 -10.02
C ALA A 52 5.10 9.64 -11.16
N ASP A 53 4.31 9.41 -12.22
CA ASP A 53 4.20 10.28 -13.39
C ASP A 53 3.00 11.24 -13.37
N ASP A 54 2.10 11.08 -12.40
CA ASP A 54 0.98 11.99 -12.16
C ASP A 54 0.62 12.03 -10.65
N PRO A 55 1.37 12.81 -9.86
CA PRO A 55 1.18 12.84 -8.40
C PRO A 55 -0.17 13.40 -7.93
N SER A 56 -0.99 13.94 -8.83
CA SER A 56 -2.35 14.39 -8.51
C SER A 56 -3.32 13.22 -8.31
N ARG A 57 -2.97 12.04 -8.83
CA ARG A 57 -3.73 10.80 -8.70
C ARG A 57 -3.13 9.92 -7.62
N PHE A 58 -4.00 9.24 -6.89
CA PHE A 58 -3.59 8.36 -5.80
C PHE A 58 -4.56 7.21 -5.60
N VAL A 59 -4.09 6.17 -4.89
CA VAL A 59 -4.84 4.98 -4.53
C VAL A 59 -4.59 4.66 -3.04
N GLU A 60 -5.65 4.59 -2.24
CA GLU A 60 -5.56 3.99 -0.90
C GLU A 60 -5.24 2.51 -1.04
N THR A 61 -4.19 2.04 -0.37
CA THR A 61 -3.66 0.70 -0.57
C THR A 61 -3.54 -0.05 0.74
N ASN A 62 -3.96 -1.30 0.73
CA ASN A 62 -3.81 -2.26 1.83
C ASN A 62 -2.66 -3.22 1.49
N HIS A 63 -1.61 -3.19 2.30
CA HIS A 63 -0.40 -3.98 2.12
C HIS A 63 -0.48 -5.19 3.04
N TYR A 64 -0.34 -6.37 2.45
CA TYR A 64 -0.22 -7.62 3.18
C TYR A 64 1.19 -8.14 3.01
N CYS A 65 2.02 -7.89 4.03
CA CYS A 65 3.46 -8.00 3.95
C CYS A 65 4.00 -9.27 4.60
N ALA A 66 5.07 -9.79 4.02
CA ALA A 66 5.90 -10.85 4.57
C ALA A 66 7.37 -10.43 4.58
N HIS A 67 8.10 -10.85 5.60
CA HIS A 67 9.55 -10.64 5.67
C HIS A 67 10.23 -11.81 4.96
N LEU A 68 11.05 -11.52 3.94
CA LEU A 68 11.92 -12.53 3.34
C LEU A 68 13.14 -12.79 4.22
N ASN A 69 13.65 -11.73 4.83
CA ASN A 69 14.71 -11.72 5.83
C ASN A 69 14.68 -10.37 6.57
N GLU A 70 15.67 -10.11 7.43
CA GLU A 70 15.79 -8.84 8.18
C GLU A 70 15.91 -7.60 7.28
N ASP A 71 16.45 -7.75 6.08
CA ASP A 71 16.77 -6.64 5.18
C ASP A 71 15.74 -6.43 4.05
N VAL A 72 14.84 -7.40 3.81
CA VAL A 72 13.91 -7.41 2.67
C VAL A 72 12.50 -7.83 3.08
N ARG A 73 11.53 -6.98 2.76
CA ARG A 73 10.10 -7.27 2.87
C ARG A 73 9.44 -7.21 1.50
N GLN A 74 8.33 -7.93 1.37
CA GLN A 74 7.51 -7.91 0.17
C GLN A 74 6.04 -7.90 0.55
N CYS A 75 5.23 -7.17 -0.20
CA CYS A 75 3.81 -7.02 0.08
C CYS A 75 2.97 -7.27 -1.15
N LEU A 76 1.84 -7.93 -0.94
CA LEU A 76 0.72 -7.93 -1.87
C LEU A 76 -0.13 -6.70 -1.58
N LEU A 77 -0.50 -5.95 -2.62
CA LEU A 77 -1.23 -4.70 -2.50
C LEU A 77 -2.65 -4.87 -2.99
N TYR A 78 -3.62 -4.48 -2.17
CA TYR A 78 -5.04 -4.54 -2.46
C TYR A 78 -5.69 -3.16 -2.33
N ASP A 79 -6.76 -2.93 -3.08
CA ASP A 79 -7.52 -1.68 -3.06
C ASP A 79 -8.49 -1.55 -1.87
N SER A 80 -8.71 -2.63 -1.12
CA SER A 80 -9.52 -2.66 0.11
C SER A 80 -9.05 -3.79 1.03
N ASP A 81 -9.55 -3.83 2.26
CA ASP A 81 -9.33 -4.91 3.24
C ASP A 81 -10.46 -5.96 3.21
N GLU A 82 -11.33 -5.90 2.21
CA GLU A 82 -12.45 -6.84 2.06
C GLU A 82 -11.97 -8.20 1.50
N PRO A 83 -12.66 -9.32 1.80
CA PRO A 83 -12.22 -10.67 1.42
C PRO A 83 -12.04 -10.91 -0.10
N ASN A 84 -12.66 -10.07 -0.92
CA ASN A 84 -12.74 -10.12 -2.37
C ASN A 84 -12.08 -8.90 -3.03
N ALA A 85 -11.23 -8.17 -2.30
CA ALA A 85 -10.48 -7.03 -2.79
C ALA A 85 -9.66 -7.37 -4.05
N ARG A 86 -9.46 -6.39 -4.93
CA ARG A 86 -8.66 -6.56 -6.13
C ARG A 86 -7.19 -6.48 -5.75
N LEU A 87 -6.40 -7.47 -6.18
CA LEU A 87 -4.93 -7.39 -6.11
C LEU A 87 -4.49 -6.34 -7.14
N ILE A 88 -4.03 -5.19 -6.67
CA ILE A 88 -3.67 -4.06 -7.52
C ILE A 88 -2.17 -3.96 -7.78
N GLY A 89 -1.32 -4.57 -6.95
CA GLY A 89 0.12 -4.41 -7.11
C GLY A 89 0.98 -5.20 -6.15
N ILE A 90 2.27 -4.89 -6.20
CA ILE A 90 3.28 -5.40 -5.28
C ILE A 90 4.18 -4.28 -4.81
N GLU A 91 4.72 -4.46 -3.61
CA GLU A 91 5.77 -3.62 -3.07
C GLU A 91 6.93 -4.49 -2.57
N TYR A 92 8.15 -4.00 -2.79
CA TYR A 92 9.33 -4.46 -2.08
C TYR A 92 9.85 -3.34 -1.20
N MET A 93 10.22 -3.68 0.03
CA MET A 93 10.89 -2.75 0.94
C MET A 93 12.26 -3.30 1.31
N VAL A 94 13.27 -2.42 1.31
CA VAL A 94 14.65 -2.79 1.63
C VAL A 94 15.26 -1.82 2.64
N THR A 95 16.21 -2.32 3.42
CA THR A 95 16.98 -1.49 4.36
C THR A 95 17.92 -0.51 3.62
N PRO A 96 18.34 0.59 4.27
CA PRO A 96 19.30 1.53 3.69
C PRO A 96 20.59 0.84 3.20
N LYS A 97 21.07 -0.14 3.97
CA LYS A 97 22.23 -0.98 3.63
C LYS A 97 22.11 -1.59 2.23
N LEU A 98 20.93 -2.11 1.84
CA LEU A 98 20.73 -2.68 0.51
C LEU A 98 20.49 -1.59 -0.53
N TYR A 99 19.70 -0.58 -0.19
CA TYR A 99 19.43 0.56 -1.07
C TYR A 99 20.73 1.25 -1.55
N GLU A 100 21.70 1.41 -0.65
CA GLU A 100 23.01 2.00 -0.94
C GLU A 100 23.87 1.16 -1.90
N THR A 101 23.52 -0.10 -2.14
CA THR A 101 24.20 -0.92 -3.16
C THR A 101 23.64 -0.73 -4.57
N LEU A 102 22.44 -0.15 -4.69
CA LEU A 102 21.78 0.07 -5.97
C LEU A 102 22.47 1.20 -6.74
N ASP A 103 22.46 1.11 -8.07
CA ASP A 103 22.89 2.22 -8.92
C ASP A 103 21.88 3.38 -8.89
N LYS A 104 22.30 4.54 -9.38
CA LYS A 104 21.51 5.76 -9.32
C LYS A 104 20.22 5.72 -10.15
N GLU A 105 20.18 4.94 -11.23
CA GLU A 105 18.96 4.84 -12.04
C GLU A 105 17.93 3.96 -11.36
N GLU A 106 18.37 2.85 -10.76
CA GLU A 106 17.52 1.97 -9.98
C GLU A 106 16.95 2.69 -8.76
N ARG A 107 17.75 3.49 -8.04
CA ARG A 107 17.31 4.28 -6.87
C ARG A 107 16.11 5.19 -7.13
N LYS A 108 15.97 5.71 -8.36
CA LYS A 108 14.83 6.57 -8.75
C LYS A 108 13.49 5.85 -8.71
N LEU A 109 13.50 4.52 -8.74
CA LEU A 109 12.30 3.67 -8.68
C LEU A 109 11.85 3.39 -7.24
N TRP A 110 12.56 3.94 -6.25
CA TRP A 110 12.27 3.75 -4.84
C TRP A 110 11.84 5.08 -4.20
N HIS A 111 11.08 4.97 -3.12
CA HIS A 111 10.65 6.09 -2.30
C HIS A 111 10.96 5.83 -0.81
N SER A 112 10.99 6.89 -0.01
CA SER A 112 11.19 6.81 1.43
C SER A 112 9.84 6.78 2.15
N HIS A 113 9.72 5.95 3.21
CA HIS A 113 8.51 5.88 4.04
C HIS A 113 8.47 6.94 5.14
N VAL A 114 9.46 7.84 5.21
CA VAL A 114 9.60 8.81 6.32
C VAL A 114 8.34 9.65 6.51
N TYR A 115 7.83 10.24 5.43
CA TYR A 115 6.66 11.10 5.52
C TYR A 115 5.40 10.30 5.88
N GLU A 116 5.20 9.13 5.27
CA GLU A 116 4.03 8.29 5.52
C GLU A 116 3.91 7.90 6.99
N VAL A 117 5.02 7.45 7.57
CA VAL A 117 5.07 7.06 8.98
C VAL A 117 4.83 8.26 9.88
N LYS A 118 5.57 9.35 9.67
CA LYS A 118 5.57 10.50 10.60
C LYS A 118 4.35 11.38 10.47
N SER A 119 3.70 11.43 9.31
CA SER A 119 2.44 12.14 9.11
C SER A 119 1.23 11.43 9.73
N GLY A 120 1.38 10.16 10.14
CA GLY A 120 0.26 9.33 10.58
C GLY A 120 -0.55 8.73 9.42
N MET A 121 -0.09 8.91 8.18
CA MET A 121 -0.72 8.33 6.99
C MET A 121 -0.63 6.81 7.00
N LEU A 122 0.54 6.24 7.30
CA LEU A 122 0.71 4.79 7.36
C LEU A 122 0.23 4.26 8.70
N ILE A 123 -0.65 3.24 8.69
CA ILE A 123 -1.10 2.54 9.90
C ILE A 123 -1.02 1.03 9.72
N MET A 124 -1.06 0.30 10.82
CA MET A 124 -1.42 -1.11 10.87
C MET A 124 -2.85 -1.23 11.40
N PRO A 125 -3.87 -1.46 10.56
CA PRO A 125 -5.24 -1.59 11.04
C PRO A 125 -5.40 -2.74 12.02
N ASN A 126 -6.10 -2.51 13.13
CA ASN A 126 -6.44 -3.57 14.08
C ASN A 126 -7.79 -3.29 14.74
N ARG A 127 -8.83 -4.04 14.33
CA ARG A 127 -10.19 -3.92 14.88
C ARG A 127 -10.39 -4.68 16.20
N ALA A 128 -9.47 -5.56 16.56
CA ALA A 128 -9.62 -6.49 17.69
C ALA A 128 -9.00 -5.96 18.98
N VAL A 129 -7.98 -5.11 18.89
CA VAL A 129 -7.22 -4.59 20.03
C VAL A 129 -7.54 -3.11 20.24
N PRO A 130 -7.80 -2.65 21.48
CA PRO A 130 -7.98 -1.23 21.76
C PRO A 130 -6.80 -0.39 21.27
N GLU A 131 -7.11 0.73 20.61
CA GLU A 131 -6.12 1.60 19.94
C GLU A 131 -4.97 2.02 20.88
N SER A 132 -5.24 2.38 22.14
CA SER A 132 -4.20 2.78 23.09
C SER A 132 -3.20 1.67 23.42
N ALA A 133 -3.62 0.40 23.39
CA ALA A 133 -2.73 -0.74 23.57
C ALA A 133 -2.03 -1.11 22.26
N TRP A 134 -2.74 -1.02 21.13
CA TRP A 134 -2.21 -1.33 19.81
C TRP A 134 -1.13 -0.35 19.36
N GLN A 135 -1.29 0.93 19.69
CA GLN A 135 -0.40 2.03 19.31
C GLN A 135 1.06 1.79 19.71
N VAL A 136 1.32 1.14 20.84
CA VAL A 136 2.70 0.82 21.27
C VAL A 136 3.36 -0.17 20.33
N ALA A 137 2.64 -1.26 19.99
CA ALA A 137 3.15 -2.28 19.07
C ALA A 137 3.28 -1.74 17.64
N GLU A 138 2.27 -0.99 17.17
CA GLU A 138 2.33 -0.35 15.87
C GLU A 138 3.51 0.63 15.78
N ASN A 139 3.75 1.46 16.79
CA ASN A 139 4.86 2.42 16.76
C ASN A 139 6.23 1.74 16.77
N TYR A 140 6.36 0.55 17.38
CA TYR A 140 7.58 -0.26 17.27
C TYR A 140 7.80 -0.70 15.82
N GLU A 141 6.76 -1.13 15.13
CA GLU A 141 6.85 -1.47 13.72
C GLU A 141 7.16 -0.24 12.85
N MET A 142 6.57 0.91 13.17
CA MET A 142 6.83 2.18 12.49
C MET A 142 8.29 2.64 12.63
N ASP A 143 8.94 2.37 13.75
CA ASP A 143 10.36 2.66 13.97
C ASP A 143 11.27 1.86 13.01
N GLN A 144 10.81 0.69 12.57
CA GLN A 144 11.48 -0.10 11.53
C GLN A 144 11.12 0.39 10.13
N VAL A 145 9.82 0.55 9.84
CA VAL A 145 9.32 0.93 8.50
C VAL A 145 9.85 2.29 8.05
N VAL A 146 9.97 3.26 8.96
CA VAL A 146 10.48 4.61 8.65
C VAL A 146 11.90 4.60 8.06
N GLN A 147 12.67 3.53 8.30
CA GLN A 147 14.04 3.36 7.80
C GLN A 147 14.08 2.76 6.39
N LEU A 148 12.99 2.14 5.93
CA LEU A 148 12.99 1.36 4.69
C LEU A 148 12.79 2.24 3.45
N TYR A 149 13.25 1.74 2.31
CA TYR A 149 12.94 2.27 0.99
C TYR A 149 11.97 1.32 0.28
N GLY A 150 10.92 1.85 -0.33
CA GLY A 150 9.87 1.07 -1.01
C GLY A 150 9.93 1.21 -2.52
N LYS A 151 9.80 0.11 -3.26
CA LYS A 151 9.58 0.08 -4.73
C LYS A 151 8.24 -0.56 -5.02
N VAL A 152 7.35 0.22 -5.61
CA VAL A 152 5.93 -0.14 -5.76
C VAL A 152 5.52 -0.08 -7.22
N TYR A 153 4.84 -1.13 -7.68
CA TYR A 153 4.16 -1.12 -8.97
C TYR A 153 2.71 -1.54 -8.82
N HIS A 154 1.81 -0.71 -9.36
CA HIS A 154 0.40 -1.06 -9.53
C HIS A 154 0.16 -1.57 -10.95
N LEU A 155 -0.54 -2.68 -11.07
CA LEU A 155 -0.97 -3.30 -12.34
C LEU A 155 -2.46 -3.05 -12.63
N TRP A 156 -3.20 -2.46 -11.68
CA TRP A 156 -4.63 -2.15 -11.85
C TRP A 156 -4.93 -0.73 -11.37
N GLN A 157 -5.31 0.15 -12.30
CA GLN A 157 -5.63 1.56 -12.01
C GLN A 157 -7.09 1.73 -11.59
N THR A 158 -7.40 1.34 -10.36
CA THR A 158 -8.78 1.32 -9.82
C THR A 158 -9.37 2.72 -9.64
N ASP A 159 -8.53 3.74 -9.41
CA ASP A 159 -8.94 5.15 -9.30
C ASP A 159 -9.61 5.70 -10.57
N ARG A 160 -9.31 5.13 -11.74
CA ARG A 160 -9.97 5.46 -13.02
C ARG A 160 -11.34 4.78 -13.19
N GLY A 161 -11.71 3.87 -12.28
CA GLY A 161 -12.88 3.01 -12.43
C GLY A 161 -12.66 1.84 -13.38
N ASP A 162 -11.42 1.49 -13.69
CA ASP A 162 -11.10 0.35 -14.56
C ASP A 162 -11.62 -0.95 -13.92
N THR A 163 -12.45 -1.70 -14.64
CA THR A 163 -13.05 -2.96 -14.16
C THR A 163 -12.19 -4.19 -14.49
N LEU A 164 -11.04 -3.98 -15.14
CA LEU A 164 -10.02 -4.98 -15.43
C LEU A 164 -8.63 -4.33 -15.27
N PRO A 165 -7.55 -5.09 -15.02
CA PRO A 165 -6.19 -4.57 -14.94
C PRO A 165 -5.65 -4.26 -16.35
N LEU A 166 -5.96 -3.06 -16.85
CA LEU A 166 -5.61 -2.63 -18.21
C LEU A 166 -4.32 -1.81 -18.23
N GLY A 167 -3.55 -1.97 -19.31
CA GLY A 167 -2.36 -1.17 -19.59
C GLY A 167 -1.08 -1.72 -18.98
N GLU A 168 -0.06 -0.87 -18.93
CA GLU A 168 1.25 -1.21 -18.36
C GLU A 168 1.30 -1.01 -16.83
N PRO A 169 2.22 -1.70 -16.12
CA PRO A 169 2.48 -1.43 -14.73
C PRO A 169 2.88 0.03 -14.50
N LYS A 170 2.30 0.65 -13.47
CA LYS A 170 2.59 2.02 -13.08
C LYS A 170 3.49 2.03 -11.86
N LEU A 171 4.61 2.73 -11.95
CA LEU A 171 5.45 3.02 -10.80
C LEU A 171 4.66 3.92 -9.85
N MET A 172 4.63 3.54 -8.58
CA MET A 172 4.01 4.33 -7.53
C MET A 172 5.07 4.86 -6.58
N THR A 173 4.70 5.93 -5.89
CA THR A 173 5.49 6.59 -4.85
C THR A 173 4.58 6.91 -3.68
N SER A 174 5.14 7.51 -2.64
CA SER A 174 4.36 8.18 -1.62
C SER A 174 4.52 9.69 -1.64
N PHE A 175 3.62 10.37 -0.93
CA PHE A 175 3.72 11.79 -0.62
C PHE A 175 4.90 12.05 0.32
N THR A 176 5.53 13.20 0.19
CA THR A 176 6.76 13.54 0.92
C THR A 176 6.64 14.80 1.77
N ALA A 177 5.58 15.59 1.60
CA ALA A 177 5.36 16.82 2.35
C ALA A 177 3.87 17.17 2.49
N ASP A 178 3.58 17.97 3.52
CA ASP A 178 2.25 18.57 3.71
C ASP A 178 1.90 19.46 2.50
N GLY A 179 0.63 19.44 2.09
CA GLY A 179 0.12 20.26 0.97
C GLY A 179 0.06 19.54 -0.38
N GLN A 180 0.71 18.40 -0.56
CA GLN A 180 0.63 17.58 -1.79
C GLN A 180 -0.67 16.76 -1.90
N PHE A 181 -1.39 16.63 -0.78
CA PHE A 181 -2.48 15.68 -0.60
C PHE A 181 -3.54 16.28 0.31
N ASP A 182 -4.82 16.13 -0.04
CA ASP A 182 -5.95 16.50 0.84
C ASP A 182 -6.06 15.47 1.99
N PHE A 183 -5.19 15.67 2.98
CA PHE A 183 -4.98 14.74 4.08
C PHE A 183 -6.24 14.57 4.93
N GLU A 184 -6.94 15.66 5.19
CA GLU A 184 -8.15 15.67 6.02
C GLU A 184 -9.25 14.82 5.38
N LYS A 185 -9.49 15.03 4.09
CA LYS A 185 -10.53 14.31 3.36
C LYS A 185 -10.20 12.83 3.25
N ASN A 186 -9.00 12.51 2.79
CA ASN A 186 -8.65 11.14 2.40
C ASN A 186 -8.20 10.30 3.61
N VAL A 187 -7.21 10.76 4.39
CA VAL A 187 -6.77 10.04 5.58
C VAL A 187 -7.84 10.07 6.67
N GLY A 188 -8.55 11.19 6.83
CA GLY A 188 -9.72 11.23 7.72
C GLY A 188 -10.84 10.27 7.28
N GLY A 189 -11.00 10.05 5.97
CA GLY A 189 -11.89 9.03 5.43
C GLY A 189 -11.47 7.61 5.83
N ARG A 190 -10.19 7.28 5.65
CA ARG A 190 -9.57 6.03 6.10
C ARG A 190 -9.74 5.83 7.60
N ASP A 191 -9.44 6.85 8.39
CA ASP A 191 -9.51 6.80 9.85
C ASP A 191 -10.91 6.48 10.36
N ARG A 192 -11.96 7.02 9.73
CA ARG A 192 -13.34 6.64 10.03
C ARG A 192 -13.62 5.16 9.74
N LYS A 193 -13.02 4.58 8.70
CA LYS A 193 -13.18 3.15 8.36
C LYS A 193 -12.46 2.23 9.35
N PHE A 194 -11.29 2.64 9.84
CA PHE A 194 -10.44 1.80 10.69
C PHE A 194 -10.51 2.14 12.19
N GLY A 195 -11.21 3.20 12.58
CA GLY A 195 -11.32 3.65 13.97
C GLY A 195 -10.02 4.27 14.51
N THR A 196 -9.23 4.88 13.64
CA THR A 196 -7.94 5.51 13.97
C THR A 196 -8.01 7.04 13.94
N ASP A 197 -6.94 7.73 14.34
CA ASP A 197 -6.77 9.17 14.15
C ASP A 197 -5.31 9.48 13.80
N TRP A 198 -5.08 9.89 12.56
CA TRP A 198 -3.77 10.22 12.02
C TRP A 198 -3.06 11.32 12.81
N ARG A 199 -3.79 12.23 13.45
CA ARG A 199 -3.18 13.30 14.28
C ARG A 199 -2.56 12.72 15.54
N VAL A 200 -3.24 11.77 16.17
CA VAL A 200 -2.72 11.03 17.32
C VAL A 200 -1.50 10.22 16.91
N LYS A 201 -1.56 9.55 15.75
CA LYS A 201 -0.41 8.83 15.19
C LYS A 201 0.79 9.77 14.91
N LYS A 202 0.56 10.91 14.23
CA LYS A 202 1.57 11.95 13.94
C LYS A 202 2.26 12.42 15.22
N GLU A 203 1.48 12.77 16.24
CA GLU A 203 2.01 13.25 17.52
C GLU A 203 2.84 12.17 18.23
N ALA A 204 2.35 10.93 18.26
CA ALA A 204 3.05 9.84 18.92
C ALA A 204 4.36 9.44 18.23
N ARG A 205 4.48 9.71 16.93
CA ARG A 205 5.63 9.32 16.10
C ARG A 205 6.64 10.45 15.88
N LYS A 206 6.40 11.64 16.43
CA LYS A 206 7.30 12.80 16.28
C LYS A 206 8.76 12.53 16.69
N ASN A 207 8.93 11.69 17.70
CA ASN A 207 10.24 11.34 18.28
C ASN A 207 10.89 10.12 17.63
N ILE A 208 10.22 9.46 16.67
CA ILE A 208 10.85 8.37 15.90
C ILE A 208 11.97 8.99 15.05
N PRO A 209 13.23 8.52 15.19
CA PRO A 209 14.35 9.01 14.40
C PRO A 209 14.13 8.81 12.91
N SER A 210 14.33 9.85 12.12
CA SER A 210 14.30 9.75 10.66
C SER A 210 15.69 9.41 10.12
N PRO A 211 15.84 8.48 9.17
CA PRO A 211 17.07 8.32 8.43
C PRO A 211 17.39 9.59 7.62
N VAL A 212 18.67 9.76 7.27
CA VAL A 212 19.05 10.69 6.22
C VAL A 212 18.55 10.10 4.89
N VAL A 213 17.65 10.82 4.23
CA VAL A 213 17.14 10.42 2.91
C VAL A 213 18.14 10.87 1.84
N HIS A 214 18.44 10.00 0.89
CA HIS A 214 19.33 10.31 -0.22
C HIS A 214 18.66 11.31 -1.19
N GLU A 215 18.80 12.61 -0.90
CA GLU A 215 18.20 13.70 -1.69
C GLU A 215 18.61 13.61 -3.17
N GLY A 216 17.63 13.72 -4.08
CA GLY A 216 17.85 13.72 -5.53
C GLY A 216 18.08 12.34 -6.18
N GLU A 217 18.17 11.26 -5.38
CA GLU A 217 18.32 9.90 -5.90
C GLU A 217 17.07 9.03 -5.64
N CYS A 218 16.32 9.32 -4.57
CA CYS A 218 15.07 8.66 -4.21
C CYS A 218 13.87 9.47 -4.72
N GLY A 219 13.00 8.88 -5.55
CA GLY A 219 11.79 9.54 -6.06
C GLY A 219 12.01 10.86 -6.79
N SER A 220 13.23 11.20 -7.23
CA SER A 220 13.58 12.57 -7.65
C SER A 220 12.84 13.07 -8.90
N GLY A 221 12.51 12.17 -9.83
CA GLY A 221 11.63 12.49 -10.96
C GLY A 221 10.20 12.82 -10.54
N VAL A 222 9.74 12.24 -9.43
CA VAL A 222 8.42 12.45 -8.85
C VAL A 222 8.38 13.70 -7.98
N GLU A 223 9.38 13.90 -7.11
CA GLU A 223 9.46 15.08 -6.24
C GLU A 223 9.51 16.38 -7.04
N GLU A 224 10.19 16.39 -8.19
CA GLU A 224 10.21 17.54 -9.08
C GLU A 224 8.85 17.83 -9.72
N GLN A 225 8.06 16.79 -10.02
CA GLN A 225 6.69 16.94 -10.52
C GLN A 225 5.72 17.38 -9.41
N MET A 226 5.85 16.84 -8.20
CA MET A 226 5.06 17.21 -7.02
C MET A 226 5.28 18.68 -6.59
N LYS A 227 6.46 19.26 -6.86
CA LYS A 227 6.74 20.68 -6.60
C LYS A 227 6.10 21.63 -7.64
N ARG A 228 5.63 21.11 -8.77
CA ARG A 228 5.08 21.88 -9.90
C ARG A 228 3.54 21.81 -9.99
N ALA A 229 2.91 20.87 -9.28
CA ALA A 229 1.46 20.72 -9.16
C ALA A 229 0.91 21.64 -8.07
#